data_AF-A0A251SRT1-F1
#
_entry.id   AF-A0A251SRT1-F1
#
_cell.length_a   1.000
_cell.length_b   1.000
_cell.length_c   1.000
_cell.angle_alpha   90.00
_cell.angle_beta   90.00
_cell.angle_gamma   90.00
#
_symmetry.space_group_name_H-M   'P 1'
#
loop_
_entity.id
_entity.type
_entity.pdbx_description
1 polymer ?
#
loop_
_entity_poly.entity_id
_entity_poly.type
_entity_poly.pdbx_seq_one_letter_code
_entity_poly.pdbx_strand_id
1 'polypeptide(L)'
;MRHQMMQAPLAMMEMSQNEYENSNQDKKKRLTSEQLEALENTFQEEKKLDPDTKMKLAHDLGLQPRQIAVWFQNRRARWKTKQLECLYDTLKQEFDAVSREKQKLQEEVL
;
A
#
# COMPACT_ATOMS: atom_id res chain seq x y z
N MET A 1 19.22 36.66 -6.56
CA MET A 1 19.63 36.19 -5.22
C MET A 1 20.30 34.84 -5.37
N ARG A 2 21.65 34.81 -5.40
CA ARG A 2 22.42 33.56 -5.38
C ARG A 2 22.35 33.01 -3.94
N HIS A 3 21.69 31.87 -3.78
CA HIS A 3 21.64 31.15 -2.51
C HIS A 3 22.92 30.31 -2.40
N GLN A 4 23.81 30.75 -1.51
CA GLN A 4 25.02 30.06 -1.10
C GLN A 4 24.74 29.30 0.21
N MET A 5 25.41 28.15 0.36
CA MET A 5 25.53 27.26 1.53
C MET A 5 24.41 26.21 1.63
N MET A 6 24.69 24.90 1.68
CA MET A 6 25.61 24.28 2.64
C MET A 6 26.54 23.25 1.97
N GLN A 7 27.84 23.35 2.28
CA GLN A 7 28.77 22.23 2.10
C GLN A 7 28.41 21.15 3.13
N ALA A 8 27.99 19.98 2.66
CA ALA A 8 27.84 18.80 3.49
C ALA A 8 29.24 18.27 3.87
N PRO A 9 29.45 17.79 5.11
CA PRO A 9 30.76 17.34 5.58
C PRO A 9 31.25 16.11 4.79
N LEU A 10 32.52 16.16 4.39
CA LEU A 10 33.26 15.14 3.63
C LEU A 10 33.21 13.72 4.22
N ALA A 11 32.79 13.56 5.48
CA ALA A 11 32.65 12.26 6.15
C ALA A 11 31.55 11.36 5.56
N MET A 12 30.59 11.90 4.80
CA MET A 12 29.55 11.09 4.13
C MET A 12 29.98 10.54 2.76
N MET A 13 31.18 10.88 2.28
CA MET A 13 31.67 10.49 0.95
C MET A 13 32.51 9.20 0.96
N GLU A 14 32.79 8.62 2.14
CA GLU A 14 33.60 7.40 2.30
C GLU A 14 32.78 6.10 2.48
N MET A 15 31.45 6.16 2.37
CA MET A 15 30.66 4.93 2.21
C MET A 15 30.53 4.64 0.72
N SER A 16 31.09 3.50 0.30
CA SER A 16 31.35 3.15 -1.10
C SER A 16 30.23 3.53 -2.07
N GLN A 17 30.58 4.29 -3.11
CA GLN A 17 29.68 4.65 -4.21
C GLN A 17 29.05 3.40 -4.87
N ASN A 18 29.69 2.24 -4.73
CA ASN A 18 29.20 0.94 -5.22
C ASN A 18 27.90 0.46 -4.53
N GLU A 19 27.64 0.82 -3.27
CA GLU A 19 26.40 0.44 -2.59
C GLU A 19 25.22 1.36 -2.94
N TYR A 20 25.48 2.62 -3.27
CA TYR A 20 24.45 3.59 -3.67
C TYR A 20 23.98 3.43 -5.12
N GLU A 21 24.86 3.01 -6.03
CA GLU A 21 24.49 2.81 -7.44
C GLU A 21 23.75 1.49 -7.68
N ASN A 22 24.16 0.39 -7.03
CA ASN A 22 23.44 -0.89 -7.12
C ASN A 22 22.01 -0.78 -6.56
N SER A 23 21.83 0.08 -5.56
CA SER A 23 20.52 0.41 -5.00
C SER A 23 19.53 0.99 -6.00
N ASN A 24 19.96 1.64 -7.10
CA ASN A 24 19.05 2.36 -8.00
C ASN A 24 18.53 1.52 -9.19
N GLN A 25 19.22 0.45 -9.58
CA GLN A 25 18.78 -0.41 -10.68
C GLN A 25 17.74 -1.44 -10.20
N ASP A 26 17.90 -2.00 -9.00
CA ASP A 26 16.93 -2.96 -8.45
C ASP A 26 15.62 -2.33 -7.98
N LYS A 27 15.61 -1.02 -7.71
CA LYS A 27 14.39 -0.25 -7.35
C LYS A 27 13.36 -0.17 -8.49
N LYS A 28 13.73 -0.46 -9.75
CA LYS A 28 12.87 -0.27 -10.94
C LYS A 28 12.38 -1.57 -11.57
N LYS A 29 12.84 -2.75 -11.13
CA LYS A 29 12.35 -4.01 -11.67
C LYS A 29 10.90 -4.23 -11.23
N ARG A 30 10.00 -4.45 -12.20
CA ARG A 30 8.64 -4.91 -11.92
C ARG A 30 8.71 -6.28 -11.26
N LEU A 31 7.90 -6.48 -10.22
CA LEU A 31 7.75 -7.78 -9.58
C LEU A 31 7.21 -8.80 -10.59
N THR A 32 7.73 -10.02 -10.55
CA THR A 32 7.24 -11.13 -11.39
C THR A 32 5.86 -11.59 -10.91
N SER A 33 5.15 -12.35 -11.74
CA SER A 33 3.84 -12.90 -11.36
C SER A 33 3.93 -13.79 -10.12
N GLU A 34 4.96 -14.63 -10.04
CA GLU A 34 5.21 -15.53 -8.90
C GLU A 34 5.51 -14.75 -7.62
N GLN A 35 6.32 -13.68 -7.71
CA GLN A 35 6.56 -12.79 -6.57
C GLN A 35 5.28 -12.10 -6.09
N LEU A 36 4.42 -11.66 -7.02
CA LEU A 36 3.14 -11.04 -6.69
C LEU A 36 2.17 -12.04 -6.04
N GLU A 37 2.14 -13.28 -6.52
CA GLU A 37 1.30 -14.34 -5.96
C GLU A 37 1.70 -14.69 -4.53
N ALA A 38 3.01 -14.87 -4.26
CA ALA A 38 3.50 -15.12 -2.91
C ALA A 38 3.18 -13.97 -1.94
N LEU A 39 3.35 -12.72 -2.39
CA LEU A 39 3.00 -11.52 -1.62
C LEU A 39 1.49 -11.46 -1.34
N GLU A 40 0.65 -11.78 -2.32
CA GLU A 40 -0.79 -11.79 -2.18
C GLU A 40 -1.26 -12.88 -1.21
N ASN A 41 -0.76 -14.10 -1.33
CA ASN A 41 -1.09 -15.21 -0.43
C ASN A 41 -0.77 -14.85 1.01
N THR A 42 0.44 -14.32 1.26
CA THR A 42 0.84 -13.88 2.60
C THR A 42 -0.05 -12.74 3.10
N PHE A 43 -0.45 -11.79 2.23
CA PHE A 43 -1.38 -10.73 2.60
C PHE A 43 -2.81 -11.23 2.88
N GLN A 44 -3.23 -12.35 2.28
CA GLN A 44 -4.53 -12.95 2.59
C GLN A 44 -4.55 -13.56 3.98
N GLU A 45 -3.46 -14.21 4.38
CA GLU A 45 -3.28 -14.76 5.73
C GLU A 45 -3.11 -13.66 6.78
N GLU A 46 -2.21 -12.70 6.54
CA GLU A 46 -1.92 -11.62 7.47
C GLU A 46 -2.00 -10.24 6.80
N LYS A 47 -3.02 -9.46 7.15
CA LYS A 47 -3.21 -8.09 6.62
C LYS A 47 -2.14 -7.11 7.10
N LYS A 48 -1.43 -7.44 8.19
CA LYS A 48 -0.31 -6.68 8.74
C LYS A 48 0.98 -7.44 8.47
N LEU A 49 2.00 -6.72 8.05
CA LEU A 49 3.31 -7.31 7.77
C LEU A 49 4.17 -7.26 9.04
N ASP A 50 4.42 -8.41 9.63
CA ASP A 50 5.36 -8.56 10.75
C ASP A 50 6.83 -8.36 10.28
N PRO A 51 7.74 -7.79 11.11
CA PRO A 51 9.15 -7.66 10.77
C PRO A 51 9.83 -8.98 10.37
N ASP A 52 9.52 -10.09 11.03
CA ASP A 52 10.14 -11.39 10.75
C ASP A 52 9.63 -11.95 9.42
N THR A 53 8.31 -11.91 9.21
CA THR A 53 7.66 -12.28 7.94
C THR A 53 8.20 -11.43 6.78
N LYS A 54 8.43 -10.14 7.00
CA LYS A 54 9.04 -9.24 5.99
C LYS A 54 10.45 -9.68 5.61
N MET A 55 11.29 -10.02 6.58
CA MET A 55 12.66 -10.45 6.31
C MET A 55 12.67 -11.80 5.60
N LYS A 56 11.79 -12.72 5.99
CA LYS A 56 11.60 -14.01 5.30
C LYS A 56 11.17 -13.83 3.85
N LEU A 57 10.13 -13.02 3.59
CA LEU A 57 9.68 -12.73 2.23
C LEU A 57 10.74 -12.05 1.37
N ALA A 58 11.52 -11.14 1.95
CA ALA A 58 12.62 -10.47 1.25
C ALA A 58 13.68 -11.49 0.80
N HIS A 59 14.05 -12.41 1.68
CA HIS A 59 14.98 -13.50 1.37
C HIS A 59 14.41 -14.44 0.30
N ASP A 60 13.21 -14.97 0.53
CA ASP A 60 12.62 -16.02 -0.31
C ASP A 60 12.29 -15.53 -1.73
N LEU A 61 11.91 -14.26 -1.87
CA LEU A 61 11.57 -13.65 -3.16
C LEU A 61 12.76 -12.94 -3.83
N GLY A 62 13.91 -12.86 -3.17
CA GLY A 62 15.08 -12.10 -3.65
C GLY A 62 14.79 -10.61 -3.81
N LEU A 63 13.96 -10.05 -2.94
CA LEU A 63 13.52 -8.65 -2.98
C LEU A 63 14.07 -7.86 -1.80
N GLN A 64 14.24 -6.55 -1.97
CA GLN A 64 14.65 -5.72 -0.83
C GLN A 64 13.49 -5.61 0.17
N PRO A 65 13.74 -5.62 1.50
CA PRO A 65 12.70 -5.45 2.52
C PRO A 65 11.83 -4.20 2.33
N ARG A 66 12.42 -3.14 1.74
CA ARG A 66 11.70 -1.92 1.37
C ARG A 66 10.65 -2.16 0.28
N GLN A 67 10.94 -2.98 -0.73
CA GLN A 67 9.99 -3.31 -1.79
C GLN A 67 8.79 -4.07 -1.21
N ILE A 68 9.03 -5.02 -0.32
CA ILE A 68 7.98 -5.73 0.42
C ILE A 68 7.12 -4.73 1.21
N ALA A 69 7.75 -3.84 1.97
CA ALA A 69 7.04 -2.85 2.77
C ALA A 69 6.16 -1.92 1.92
N VAL A 70 6.69 -1.40 0.80
CA VAL A 70 5.95 -0.53 -0.13
C VAL A 70 4.80 -1.29 -0.79
N TRP A 71 5.03 -2.54 -1.20
CA TRP A 71 3.98 -3.36 -1.78
C TRP A 71 2.83 -3.58 -0.79
N PHE A 72 3.13 -3.96 0.46
CA PHE A 72 2.12 -4.16 1.51
C PHE A 72 1.38 -2.86 1.87
N GLN A 73 2.07 -1.72 1.87
CA GLN A 73 1.43 -0.40 2.05
C GLN A 73 0.42 -0.11 0.94
N ASN A 74 0.83 -0.27 -0.32
CA ASN A 74 -0.04 -0.06 -1.49
C ASN A 74 -1.20 -1.05 -1.50
N ARG A 75 -0.95 -2.30 -1.14
CA ARG A 75 -1.98 -3.35 -1.10
C ARG A 75 -3.03 -3.03 -0.05
N ARG A 76 -2.63 -2.61 1.16
CA ARG A 76 -3.55 -2.15 2.21
C ARG A 76 -4.35 -0.93 1.80
N ALA A 77 -3.72 0.05 1.14
CA ALA A 77 -4.42 1.24 0.65
C ALA A 77 -5.55 0.84 -0.31
N ARG A 78 -5.26 0.01 -1.33
CA ARG A 78 -6.26 -0.49 -2.27
C ARG A 78 -7.36 -1.31 -1.60
N TRP A 79 -6.99 -2.17 -0.65
CA TRP A 79 -7.96 -2.95 0.12
C TRP A 79 -8.91 -2.04 0.91
N LYS A 80 -8.38 -1.02 1.60
CA LYS A 80 -9.18 -0.07 2.35
C LYS A 80 -10.14 0.73 1.45
N THR A 81 -9.67 1.17 0.29
CA THR A 81 -10.53 1.83 -0.72
C THR A 81 -11.69 0.91 -1.13
N LYS A 82 -11.40 -0.34 -1.50
CA LYS A 82 -12.44 -1.31 -1.89
C LYS A 82 -13.44 -1.60 -0.77
N GLN A 83 -12.97 -1.68 0.47
CA GLN A 83 -13.85 -1.85 1.63
C GLN A 83 -14.76 -0.63 1.81
N LEU A 84 -14.23 0.59 1.67
CA LEU A 84 -15.01 1.82 1.80
C LEU A 84 -16.08 1.94 0.70
N GLU A 85 -15.73 1.60 -0.54
CA GLU A 85 -16.69 1.55 -1.66
C GLU A 85 -17.84 0.58 -1.34
N CYS A 86 -17.53 -0.64 -0.90
CA CYS A 86 -18.54 -1.64 -0.54
C CYS A 86 -19.45 -1.19 0.61
N LEU A 87 -18.88 -0.55 1.65
CA LEU A 87 -19.64 0.00 2.76
C LEU A 87 -20.57 1.13 2.32
N TYR A 88 -20.09 1.99 1.43
CA TYR A 88 -20.88 3.08 0.87
C TYR A 88 -22.07 2.54 0.06
N ASP A 89 -21.84 1.55 -0.81
CA ASP A 89 -22.91 0.95 -1.61
C ASP A 89 -23.98 0.30 -0.74
N THR A 90 -23.56 -0.40 0.32
CA THR A 90 -24.48 -1.00 1.30
C THR A 90 -25.31 0.09 2.00
N LEU A 91 -24.65 1.12 2.52
CA LEU A 91 -25.33 2.22 3.22
C LEU A 91 -26.29 2.97 2.29
N LYS A 92 -25.93 3.12 1.01
CA LYS A 92 -26.77 3.77 0.02
C LYS A 92 -28.04 2.97 -0.26
N GLN A 93 -27.94 1.65 -0.36
CA GLN A 93 -29.10 0.77 -0.53
C GLN A 93 -30.07 0.86 0.65
N GLU A 94 -29.55 0.83 1.88
CA GLU A 94 -30.33 0.99 3.11
C GLU A 94 -31.04 2.36 3.15
N PHE A 95 -30.31 3.44 2.84
CA PHE A 95 -30.89 4.78 2.77
C PHE A 95 -32.02 4.86 1.75
N ASP A 96 -31.81 4.31 0.54
CA ASP A 96 -32.82 4.35 -0.52
C ASP A 96 -34.07 3.53 -0.14
N ALA A 97 -33.90 2.42 0.59
CA ALA A 97 -35.01 1.65 1.12
C ALA A 97 -35.84 2.44 2.15
N VAL A 98 -35.18 3.00 3.17
CA VAL A 98 -35.83 3.83 4.20
C VAL A 98 -36.48 5.07 3.59
N SER A 99 -35.84 5.69 2.60
CA SER A 99 -36.39 6.86 1.90
C SER A 99 -37.69 6.52 1.16
N ARG A 100 -37.78 5.35 0.51
CA ARG A 100 -39.02 4.88 -0.13
C ARG A 100 -40.12 4.60 0.87
N GLU A 101 -39.80 3.93 1.98
CA GLU A 101 -40.77 3.65 3.05
C GLU A 101 -41.31 4.95 3.67
N LYS A 102 -40.43 5.91 3.95
CA LYS A 102 -40.82 7.23 4.42
C LYS A 102 -41.77 7.92 3.44
N GLN A 103 -41.44 7.93 2.15
CA GLN A 103 -42.30 8.56 1.14
C GLN A 103 -43.69 7.92 1.12
N LYS A 104 -43.75 6.58 1.14
CA LYS A 104 -45.02 5.85 1.19
C LYS A 104 -45.86 6.23 2.42
N LEU A 105 -45.24 6.29 3.60
CA LEU A 105 -45.93 6.71 4.83
C LEU A 105 -46.42 8.16 4.77
N GLN A 106 -45.68 9.06 4.12
CA GLN A 106 -46.12 10.45 3.93
C GLN A 106 -47.32 10.55 3.00
N GLU A 107 -47.42 9.70 1.98
CA GLU A 107 -48.57 9.60 1.08
C GLU A 107 -49.80 9.02 1.79
N GLU A 108 -49.64 8.05 2.69
CA GLU A 108 -50.75 7.47 3.47
C GLU A 108 -51.36 8.43 4.51
N VAL A 109 -50.62 9.47 4.90
CA VAL A 109 -51.06 10.48 5.89
C VAL A 109 -51.73 11.71 5.22
N LEU A 110 -51.68 11.81 3.89
CA LEU A 110 -52.35 12.82 3.07
C LEU A 110 -53.77 12.37 2.67
#